data_AF-A0A927RZ64-F1
#
_entry.id   AF-A0A927RZ64-F1
#
_cell.length_a   1.000
_cell.length_b   1.000
_cell.length_c   1.000
_cell.angle_alpha   90.00
_cell.angle_beta   90.00
_cell.angle_gamma   90.00
#
_symmetry.space_group_name_H-M   'P 1'
#
loop_
_entity.id
_entity.type
_entity.pdbx_description
1 polymer ?
#
loop_
_entity_poly.entity_id
_entity_poly.type
_entity_poly.pdbx_seq_one_letter_code
_entity_poly.pdbx_strand_id
1 'polypeptide(L)'
;MQLHFDTLPEGLLVTAIGVGIVFVGLVVLIGLIKLMQIATGSMGQKKEKKVKKADKAATPSASPVAAAPVSDEVLAAITAAVAMHDDELIAVISAAVTAMMGEGTAFRVRRVRRISNASAWNKAGREEQVYSRF
;
A
#
# COMPACT_ATOMS: atom_id res chain seq x y z
N MET A 1 23.15 29.86 -35.54
CA MET A 1 22.35 28.98 -34.65
C MET A 1 21.17 29.79 -34.17
N GLN A 2 20.04 29.73 -34.89
CA GLN A 2 18.79 30.28 -34.35
C GLN A 2 18.27 29.27 -33.34
N LEU A 3 18.17 29.68 -32.08
CA LEU A 3 17.58 28.89 -31.02
C LEU A 3 16.07 29.02 -31.18
N HIS A 4 15.43 27.94 -31.61
CA HIS A 4 13.97 27.82 -31.74
C HIS A 4 13.32 27.76 -30.35
N PHE A 5 13.37 28.88 -29.61
CA PHE A 5 12.69 29.04 -28.31
C PHE A 5 11.16 28.97 -28.43
N ASP A 6 10.61 28.97 -29.65
CA ASP A 6 9.19 28.80 -29.95
C ASP A 6 8.63 27.42 -29.56
N THR A 7 9.50 26.43 -29.31
CA THR A 7 9.11 25.05 -28.94
C THR A 7 8.80 24.87 -27.44
N LEU A 8 9.26 25.80 -26.58
CA LEU A 8 8.99 25.78 -25.14
C LEU A 8 7.50 25.85 -24.77
N PRO A 9 6.67 26.75 -25.36
CA PRO A 9 5.24 26.79 -25.08
C PRO A 9 4.51 25.53 -25.56
N GLU A 10 4.99 24.86 -26.61
CA GLU A 10 4.37 23.63 -27.14
C GLU A 10 4.46 22.47 -26.12
N GLY A 11 5.63 22.30 -25.48
CA GLY A 11 5.83 21.29 -24.43
C GLY A 11 5.02 21.57 -23.16
N LEU A 12 4.87 22.84 -22.80
CA LEU A 12 4.03 23.26 -21.68
C LEU A 12 2.55 22.95 -21.95
N LEU A 13 2.06 23.23 -23.16
CA LEU A 13 0.70 22.89 -23.59
C LEU A 13 0.48 21.38 -23.58
N VAL A 14 1.42 20.58 -24.07
CA VAL A 14 1.32 19.12 -24.03
C VAL A 14 1.22 18.58 -22.60
N THR A 15 1.98 19.17 -21.67
CA THR A 15 1.94 18.79 -20.26
C THR A 15 0.61 19.17 -19.61
N ALA A 16 0.11 20.38 -19.89
CA ALA A 16 -1.20 20.82 -19.41
C ALA A 16 -2.34 19.92 -19.93
N ILE A 17 -2.30 19.54 -21.21
CA ILE A 17 -3.23 18.58 -21.81
C ILE A 17 -3.10 17.21 -21.15
N GLY A 18 -1.87 16.73 -20.91
CA GLY A 18 -1.61 15.46 -20.23
C GLY A 18 -2.15 15.42 -18.80
N VAL A 19 -1.93 16.47 -18.01
CA VAL A 19 -2.51 16.58 -16.66
C VAL A 19 -4.04 16.65 -16.74
N GLY A 20 -4.58 17.41 -17.69
CA GLY A 20 -6.02 17.51 -17.93
C GLY A 20 -6.67 16.16 -18.27
N ILE A 21 -6.07 15.39 -19.18
CA ILE A 21 -6.63 14.10 -19.61
C ILE A 21 -6.60 13.06 -18.49
N VAL A 22 -5.62 13.12 -17.59
CA VAL A 22 -5.58 12.26 -16.38
C VAL A 22 -6.76 12.58 -15.47
N PHE A 23 -7.05 13.86 -15.21
CA PHE A 23 -8.23 14.25 -14.42
C PHE A 23 -9.54 13.78 -15.07
N VAL A 24 -9.70 13.96 -16.38
CA VAL A 24 -10.88 13.47 -17.12
C VAL A 24 -10.97 11.95 -17.01
N GLY A 25 -9.86 11.23 -17.19
CA GLY A 25 -9.80 9.77 -17.06
C GLY A 25 -10.25 9.28 -15.69
N LEU A 26 -9.83 9.94 -14.61
CA LEU A 26 -10.29 9.61 -13.25
C LEU A 26 -11.80 9.82 -13.08
N VAL A 27 -12.34 10.95 -13.56
CA VAL A 27 -13.78 11.24 -13.50
C VAL A 27 -14.59 10.20 -14.28
N VAL A 28 -14.14 9.85 -15.49
CA VAL A 28 -14.77 8.83 -16.32
C VAL A 28 -14.71 7.46 -15.63
N LEU A 29 -13.56 7.07 -15.07
CA LEU A 29 -13.39 5.79 -14.38
C LEU A 29 -14.31 5.69 -13.16
N ILE A 30 -14.39 6.74 -12.33
CA ILE A 30 -15.31 6.81 -11.19
C ILE A 30 -16.77 6.76 -11.67
N GLY A 31 -17.09 7.44 -12.77
CA GLY A 31 -18.41 7.43 -13.40
C GLY A 31 -18.82 6.04 -13.87
N LEU A 32 -17.93 5.31 -14.55
CA LEU A 32 -18.16 3.93 -15.01
C LEU A 32 -18.39 2.97 -13.83
N ILE A 33 -17.59 3.09 -12.77
CA ILE A 33 -17.77 2.29 -11.54
C ILE A 33 -19.13 2.61 -10.92
N LYS A 34 -19.52 3.89 -10.81
CA LYS A 34 -20.83 4.30 -10.31
C LYS A 34 -21.99 3.82 -11.18
N LEU A 35 -21.83 3.81 -12.49
CA LEU A 35 -22.84 3.30 -13.43
C LEU A 35 -23.05 1.79 -13.24
N MET A 36 -21.96 1.02 -13.12
CA MET A 36 -22.05 -0.41 -12.76
C MET A 36 -22.61 -0.62 -11.35
N GLN A 37 -22.27 0.24 -10.38
CA GLN A 37 -22.88 0.17 -9.04
C GLN A 37 -24.37 0.51 -9.05
N ILE A 38 -24.85 1.37 -9.94
CA ILE A 38 -26.29 1.63 -10.11
C ILE A 38 -26.97 0.45 -10.81
N ALA A 39 -26.36 -0.06 -11.89
CA ALA A 39 -26.89 -1.18 -12.65
C ALA A 39 -26.95 -2.47 -11.81
N THR A 40 -25.92 -2.75 -11.02
CA THR A 40 -25.82 -3.95 -10.15
C THR A 40 -26.40 -3.69 -8.75
N GLY A 41 -26.41 -2.45 -8.27
CA GLY A 41 -26.95 -2.04 -6.97
C GLY A 41 -28.47 -2.00 -6.92
N SER A 42 -29.16 -2.11 -8.06
CA SER A 42 -30.60 -2.41 -8.07
C SER A 42 -30.92 -3.80 -7.48
N MET A 43 -29.93 -4.66 -7.24
CA MET A 43 -30.11 -5.97 -6.59
C MET A 43 -29.56 -6.04 -5.14
N GLY A 44 -29.05 -4.94 -4.59
CA GLY A 44 -28.24 -4.97 -3.36
C GLY A 44 -28.64 -4.04 -2.22
N GLN A 45 -29.78 -3.33 -2.28
CA GLN A 45 -30.24 -2.59 -1.11
C GLN A 45 -30.83 -3.51 -0.04
N LYS A 46 -29.97 -3.99 0.87
CA LYS A 46 -30.39 -4.21 2.26
C LYS A 46 -29.20 -4.09 3.22
N LYS A 47 -29.27 -3.02 4.03
CA LYS A 47 -28.50 -2.71 5.26
C LYS A 47 -27.06 -2.23 4.97
N GLU A 48 -26.59 -1.10 5.51
CA GLU A 48 -26.78 -0.62 6.87
C GLU A 48 -26.69 0.91 6.96
N LYS A 49 -27.80 1.54 7.37
CA LYS A 49 -27.79 2.84 8.04
C LYS A 49 -27.27 2.60 9.46
N LYS A 50 -26.09 3.11 9.80
CA LYS A 50 -25.76 3.65 11.14
C LYS A 50 -24.36 4.27 11.17
N VAL A 51 -24.22 5.48 10.64
CA VAL A 51 -23.12 6.38 11.03
C VAL A 51 -23.69 7.80 11.20
N LYS A 52 -24.43 8.00 12.28
CA LYS A 52 -24.69 9.33 12.87
C LYS A 52 -24.85 9.20 14.40
N LYS A 53 -23.71 9.21 15.08
CA LYS A 53 -23.43 9.62 16.48
C LYS A 53 -21.99 9.14 16.74
N ALA A 54 -21.01 9.94 17.09
CA ALA A 54 -21.04 11.26 17.67
C ALA A 54 -19.71 11.97 17.41
N ASP A 55 -19.78 13.24 17.00
CA ASP A 55 -18.82 14.23 17.48
C ASP A 55 -18.93 14.30 19.01
N LYS A 56 -17.90 13.84 19.74
CA LYS A 56 -17.46 14.50 20.98
C LYS A 56 -16.09 14.01 21.44
N ALA A 57 -15.13 14.94 21.35
CA ALA A 57 -14.12 15.29 22.34
C ALA A 57 -12.98 14.31 22.71
N ALA A 58 -11.79 14.94 22.73
CA ALA A 58 -10.67 14.73 23.65
C ALA A 58 -9.61 13.67 23.31
N THR A 59 -8.48 14.16 22.75
CA THR A 59 -7.13 13.85 23.29
C THR A 59 -7.04 14.34 24.76
N PRO A 60 -6.12 13.88 25.64
CA PRO A 60 -4.90 13.07 25.45
C PRO A 60 -4.64 11.97 26.54
N SER A 61 -3.52 11.23 26.39
CA SER A 61 -2.55 10.88 27.47
C SER A 61 -2.38 9.42 27.93
N ALA A 62 -1.09 9.03 27.93
CA ALA A 62 -0.32 8.22 28.90
C ALA A 62 -0.43 6.66 28.95
N SER A 63 0.72 6.07 28.59
CA SER A 63 1.34 4.75 28.92
C SER A 63 1.51 4.49 30.45
N PRO A 64 2.20 3.45 30.98
CA PRO A 64 2.48 2.02 30.60
C PRO A 64 2.25 1.00 31.78
N VAL A 65 2.27 -0.33 31.53
CA VAL A 65 2.72 -1.31 32.55
C VAL A 65 3.41 -2.54 31.90
N ALA A 66 4.56 -2.94 32.45
CA ALA A 66 5.53 -3.92 31.93
C ALA A 66 5.47 -5.31 32.60
N ALA A 67 5.98 -6.34 31.92
CA ALA A 67 6.56 -7.56 32.50
C ALA A 67 7.55 -8.24 31.51
N ALA A 68 8.81 -8.43 31.93
CA ALA A 68 9.96 -9.03 31.19
C ALA A 68 10.20 -10.51 31.63
N PRO A 69 11.19 -11.32 31.15
CA PRO A 69 12.25 -11.05 30.16
C PRO A 69 12.50 -12.20 29.14
N VAL A 70 12.62 -11.87 27.86
CA VAL A 70 13.58 -12.55 26.97
C VAL A 70 14.70 -11.54 26.77
N SER A 71 15.97 -11.95 26.68
CA SER A 71 17.06 -10.98 26.55
C SER A 71 16.82 -10.10 25.31
N ASP A 72 16.35 -8.89 25.61
CA ASP A 72 15.69 -8.01 24.65
C ASP A 72 16.68 -7.53 23.59
N GLU A 73 17.97 -7.51 23.88
CA GLU A 73 18.99 -7.05 22.94
C GLU A 73 19.17 -7.96 21.72
N VAL A 74 19.02 -9.28 21.83
CA VAL A 74 19.24 -10.19 20.69
C VAL A 74 18.00 -10.27 19.79
N LEU A 75 16.81 -10.24 20.39
CA LEU A 75 15.56 -10.22 19.65
C LEU A 75 15.26 -8.82 19.10
N ALA A 76 15.59 -7.75 19.82
CA ALA A 76 15.49 -6.38 19.34
C ALA A 76 16.59 -6.03 18.33
N ALA A 77 17.79 -6.61 18.36
CA ALA A 77 18.76 -6.37 17.28
C ALA A 77 18.33 -7.03 15.96
N ILE A 78 17.78 -8.25 16.01
CA ILE A 78 17.31 -8.97 14.81
C ILE A 78 15.97 -8.39 14.32
N THR A 79 15.09 -8.01 15.24
CA THR A 79 13.81 -7.39 14.90
C THR A 79 13.98 -5.92 14.55
N ALA A 80 14.81 -5.10 15.18
CA ALA A 80 15.02 -3.69 14.77
C ALA A 80 15.78 -3.56 13.44
N ALA A 81 16.70 -4.49 13.12
CA ALA A 81 17.35 -4.51 11.80
C ALA A 81 16.37 -4.83 10.65
N VAL A 82 15.21 -5.41 10.95
CA VAL A 82 14.13 -5.71 9.99
C VAL A 82 12.97 -4.71 10.13
N ALA A 83 12.62 -4.33 11.36
CA ALA A 83 11.49 -3.49 11.74
C ALA A 83 11.72 -1.99 11.53
N MET A 84 12.97 -1.54 11.29
CA MET A 84 13.14 -0.14 10.90
C MET A 84 12.36 0.22 9.61
N HIS A 85 11.93 -0.78 8.79
CA HIS A 85 11.08 -0.54 7.61
C HIS A 85 9.99 -1.61 7.34
N ASP A 86 9.78 -2.65 8.17
CA ASP A 86 8.91 -3.79 7.83
C ASP A 86 7.67 -4.01 8.73
N ASP A 87 7.34 -3.10 9.66
CA ASP A 87 6.16 -3.25 10.54
C ASP A 87 4.85 -3.35 9.75
N GLU A 88 4.73 -2.57 8.68
CA GLU A 88 3.59 -2.61 7.76
C GLU A 88 3.46 -3.97 7.08
N LEU A 89 4.59 -4.60 6.71
CA LEU A 89 4.58 -5.93 6.09
C LEU A 89 4.14 -7.00 7.10
N ILE A 90 4.61 -6.92 8.34
CA ILE A 90 4.19 -7.85 9.40
C ILE A 90 2.69 -7.71 9.67
N ALA A 91 2.17 -6.47 9.69
CA ALA A 91 0.74 -6.19 9.86
C ALA A 91 -0.10 -6.80 8.71
N VAL A 92 0.26 -6.52 7.46
CA VAL A 92 -0.46 -7.05 6.28
C VAL A 92 -0.39 -8.57 6.21
N ILE A 93 0.78 -9.18 6.48
CA ILE A 93 0.93 -10.64 6.51
C ILE A 93 0.05 -11.24 7.61
N SER A 94 0.02 -10.63 8.80
CA SER A 94 -0.83 -11.11 9.90
C SER A 94 -2.33 -10.97 9.57
N ALA A 95 -2.74 -9.85 8.97
CA ALA A 95 -4.11 -9.66 8.51
C ALA A 95 -4.52 -10.69 7.45
N ALA A 96 -3.65 -10.97 6.48
CA ALA A 96 -3.88 -11.98 5.45
C ALA A 96 -4.02 -13.39 6.04
N VAL A 97 -3.15 -13.76 6.99
CA VAL A 97 -3.24 -15.06 7.68
C VAL A 97 -4.53 -15.16 8.50
N THR A 98 -4.92 -14.07 9.18
CA THR A 98 -6.19 -14.00 9.92
C THR A 98 -7.38 -14.21 9.00
N ALA A 99 -7.38 -13.55 7.84
CA ALA A 99 -8.44 -13.70 6.84
C ALA A 99 -8.51 -15.13 6.25
N MET A 100 -7.38 -15.82 6.11
CA MET A 100 -7.31 -17.18 5.57
C MET A 100 -7.72 -18.26 6.59
N MET A 101 -7.46 -18.05 7.88
CA MET A 101 -7.81 -19.01 8.94
C MET A 101 -9.26 -18.84 9.45
N GLY A 102 -9.88 -17.70 9.19
CA GLY A 102 -11.24 -17.37 9.65
C GLY A 102 -11.27 -16.66 11.01
N GLU A 103 -12.38 -16.00 11.32
CA GLU A 103 -12.54 -15.28 12.59
C GLU A 103 -12.50 -16.24 13.79
N GLY A 104 -11.72 -15.88 14.82
CA GLY A 104 -11.70 -16.58 16.12
C GLY A 104 -10.50 -17.50 16.36
N THR A 105 -9.63 -17.74 15.37
CA THR A 105 -8.40 -18.51 15.57
C THR A 105 -7.27 -17.61 16.06
N ALA A 106 -6.82 -17.81 17.31
CA ALA A 106 -5.67 -17.10 17.84
C ALA A 106 -4.35 -17.69 17.31
N PHE A 107 -3.47 -16.86 16.75
CA PHE A 107 -2.11 -17.25 16.34
C PHE A 107 -1.09 -16.17 16.71
N ARG A 108 0.16 -16.58 16.93
CA ARG A 108 1.28 -15.67 17.24
C ARG A 108 2.41 -15.86 16.24
N VAL A 109 2.78 -14.79 15.55
CA VAL A 109 3.91 -14.78 14.61
C VAL A 109 5.21 -14.85 15.40
N ARG A 110 5.97 -15.96 15.24
CA ARG A 110 7.25 -16.16 15.94
C ARG A 110 8.47 -15.67 15.15
N ARG A 111 8.42 -15.75 13.83
CA ARG A 111 9.53 -15.38 12.94
C ARG A 111 9.00 -15.10 11.55
N VAL A 112 9.36 -13.94 11.02
CA VAL A 112 9.19 -13.59 9.60
C VAL A 112 10.57 -13.52 8.99
N ARG A 113 10.82 -14.31 7.95
CA ARG A 113 12.05 -14.23 7.17
C ARG A 113 11.68 -14.14 5.71
N ARG A 114 12.22 -13.15 5.02
CA ARG A 114 12.14 -13.07 3.58
C ARG A 114 13.05 -14.13 2.99
N ILE A 115 12.47 -15.14 2.36
CA ILE A 115 13.26 -16.07 1.55
C ILE A 115 13.63 -15.35 0.26
N SER A 116 14.93 -15.27 -0.03
CA SER A 116 15.42 -14.75 -1.31
C SER A 116 15.20 -15.79 -2.41
N ASN A 117 13.94 -16.03 -2.77
CA ASN A 117 13.60 -16.74 -3.99
C ASN A 117 13.38 -15.68 -5.08
N ALA A 118 14.48 -15.16 -5.62
CA ALA A 118 14.42 -14.19 -6.71
C ALA A 118 13.66 -14.82 -7.88
N SER A 119 12.58 -14.19 -8.32
CA SER A 119 11.79 -14.62 -9.46
C SER A 119 12.68 -14.77 -10.70
N ALA A 120 12.26 -15.62 -11.65
CA ALA A 120 12.99 -15.81 -12.91
C ALA A 120 13.28 -14.47 -13.61
N TRP A 121 12.34 -13.52 -13.51
CA TRP A 121 12.48 -12.14 -13.99
C TRP A 121 13.61 -11.36 -13.28
N ASN A 122 13.70 -11.44 -11.96
CA ASN A 122 14.78 -10.79 -11.19
C ASN A 122 16.15 -11.44 -11.42
N LYS A 123 16.19 -12.70 -11.87
CA LYS A 123 17.43 -13.36 -12.30
C LYS A 123 17.82 -12.92 -13.70
N ALA A 124 16.91 -13.02 -14.66
CA ALA A 124 17.11 -12.62 -16.06
C ALA A 124 17.57 -11.16 -16.17
N GLY A 125 16.91 -10.22 -15.48
CA GLY A 125 17.31 -8.81 -15.52
C GLY A 125 18.72 -8.54 -14.95
N ARG A 126 19.17 -9.32 -13.95
CA ARG A 126 20.55 -9.20 -13.44
C ARG A 126 21.57 -9.80 -14.39
N GLU A 127 21.24 -10.92 -15.02
CA GLU A 127 22.09 -11.53 -16.05
C GLU A 127 22.25 -10.56 -17.23
N GLU A 128 21.16 -9.99 -17.73
CA GLU A 128 21.19 -8.98 -18.79
C GLU A 128 21.99 -7.72 -18.40
N GLN A 129 21.86 -7.24 -17.16
CA GLN A 129 22.68 -6.12 -16.69
C GLN A 129 24.17 -6.47 -16.52
N VAL A 130 24.52 -7.73 -16.26
CA VAL A 130 25.93 -8.12 -16.17
C VAL A 130 26.53 -8.32 -17.56
N TYR A 131 25.77 -8.90 -18.49
CA TYR A 131 26.23 -9.16 -19.86
C TYR A 131 26.21 -7.92 -20.76
N SER A 132 25.29 -6.96 -20.57
CA SER A 132 25.23 -5.75 -21.39
C SER A 132 26.38 -4.75 -21.14
N ARG A 133 27.23 -5.01 -20.15
CA ARG A 133 28.33 -4.12 -19.73
C ARG A 133 29.70 -4.56 -20.26
N PHE A 134 29.72 -5.66 -21.02
CA PHE A 134 30.86 -6.16 -21.79
C PHE A 134 30.51 -6.10 -23.29
#